data_AF-A0A937RQD6-F1
#
_entry.id   AF-A0A937RQD6-F1
#
_cell.length_a   1.000
_cell.length_b   1.000
_cell.length_c   1.000
_cell.angle_alpha   90.00
_cell.angle_beta   90.00
_cell.angle_gamma   90.00
#
_symmetry.space_group_name_H-M   'P 1'
#
loop_
_entity.id
_entity.type
_entity.pdbx_description
1 polymer ?
#
loop_
_entity_poly.entity_id
_entity_poly.type
_entity_poly.pdbx_seq_one_letter_code
_entity_poly.pdbx_strand_id
1 'polypeptide(L)'
;MQPATAGPSRPGATRPPLGARAWVRVVSTLLRLGLGVVWLVAGALKIGDPDGMVRTVRAFRILPEALVEPVAYAVPFVEIVLGALLVLGLAVRVCALLSALMLAAYIAAIASAAARGLRIECGCFSSGGELAADAPTHYTSELVRDSLLLVASGLLVRWPAGFLALDRLLDGPSPSRRRARAPEDWDDADGNWDEADGNWDDTYDDTFVDADRRTGPASGPRRGDGRDE
;
A
#
# COMPACT_ATOMS: atom_id res chain seq x y z
N MET A 1 -36.75 10.23 -41.19
CA MET A 1 -35.66 11.13 -40.77
C MET A 1 -35.84 11.44 -39.29
N GLN A 2 -35.18 10.68 -38.40
CA GLN A 2 -35.22 10.90 -36.95
C GLN A 2 -33.88 11.55 -36.53
N PRO A 3 -33.89 12.64 -35.73
CA PRO A 3 -32.66 13.26 -35.27
C PRO A 3 -31.99 12.39 -34.19
N ALA A 4 -30.69 12.17 -34.33
CA ALA A 4 -29.85 11.48 -33.36
C ALA A 4 -29.87 12.22 -32.02
N THR A 5 -30.34 11.55 -30.97
CA THR A 5 -30.26 12.06 -29.60
C THR A 5 -28.83 11.88 -29.08
N ALA A 6 -28.15 12.99 -28.84
CA ALA A 6 -26.82 13.00 -28.23
C ALA A 6 -26.90 12.38 -26.82
N GLY A 7 -26.20 11.27 -26.62
CA GLY A 7 -26.09 10.63 -25.31
C GLY A 7 -25.35 11.51 -24.28
N PRO A 8 -25.61 11.32 -22.98
CA PRO A 8 -25.02 12.16 -21.93
C PRO A 8 -23.49 12.03 -21.91
N SER A 9 -22.81 13.16 -22.08
CA SER A 9 -21.36 13.30 -21.96
C SER A 9 -20.91 12.90 -20.55
N ARG A 10 -20.09 11.85 -20.45
CA ARG A 10 -19.51 11.40 -19.17
C ARG A 10 -18.71 12.55 -18.54
N PRO A 11 -18.93 12.90 -17.25
CA PRO A 11 -18.15 13.93 -16.58
C PRO A 11 -16.67 13.53 -16.61
N GLY A 12 -15.82 14.42 -17.14
CA GLY A 12 -14.39 14.20 -17.25
C GLY A 12 -13.77 13.92 -15.89
N ALA A 13 -13.21 12.72 -15.71
CA ALA A 13 -12.51 12.36 -14.49
C ALA A 13 -11.28 13.26 -14.32
N THR A 14 -11.39 14.26 -13.45
CA THR A 14 -10.28 15.16 -13.10
C THR A 14 -9.19 14.37 -12.38
N ARG A 15 -8.06 14.19 -13.04
CA ARG A 15 -6.89 13.56 -12.42
C ARG A 15 -6.34 14.51 -11.35
N PRO A 16 -6.06 14.04 -10.11
CA PRO A 16 -5.49 14.91 -9.08
C PRO A 16 -4.13 15.45 -9.52
N PRO A 17 -3.77 16.68 -9.10
CA PRO A 17 -2.51 17.30 -9.49
C PRO A 17 -1.31 16.43 -9.04
N LEU A 18 -0.27 16.38 -9.86
CA LEU A 18 0.93 15.56 -9.64
C LEU A 18 1.56 15.79 -8.24
N GLY A 19 1.46 17.02 -7.71
CA GLY A 19 1.92 17.38 -6.36
C GLY A 19 1.15 16.71 -5.22
N ALA A 20 -0.16 16.50 -5.34
CA ALA A 20 -0.96 15.84 -4.31
C ALA A 20 -0.55 14.37 -4.13
N ARG A 21 -0.20 13.70 -5.24
CA ARG A 21 0.29 12.31 -5.21
C ARG A 21 1.67 12.21 -4.57
N ALA A 22 2.55 13.17 -4.81
CA ALA A 22 3.88 13.21 -4.19
C ALA A 22 3.76 13.46 -2.68
N TRP A 23 2.93 14.42 -2.26
CA TRP A 23 2.73 14.75 -0.86
C TRP A 23 2.18 13.57 -0.04
N VAL A 24 1.14 12.90 -0.54
CA VAL A 24 0.57 11.69 0.10
C VAL A 24 1.65 10.62 0.30
N ARG A 25 2.56 10.46 -0.66
CA ARG A 25 3.62 9.45 -0.55
C ARG A 25 4.68 9.81 0.49
N VAL A 26 5.04 11.09 0.60
CA VAL A 26 5.96 11.56 1.63
C VAL A 26 5.33 11.37 3.01
N VAL A 27 4.08 11.81 3.20
CA VAL A 27 3.36 11.65 4.47
C VAL A 27 3.22 10.17 4.84
N SER A 28 2.82 9.31 3.90
CA SER A 28 2.73 7.86 4.12
C SER A 28 4.09 7.26 4.53
N THR A 29 5.18 7.70 3.90
CA THR A 29 6.53 7.23 4.25
C THR A 29 6.93 7.69 5.66
N LEU A 30 6.67 8.94 6.02
CA LEU A 30 6.96 9.47 7.36
C LEU A 30 6.14 8.78 8.45
N LEU A 31 4.83 8.60 8.24
CA LEU A 31 3.97 7.87 9.17
C LEU A 31 4.44 6.43 9.36
N ARG A 32 4.83 5.77 8.27
CA ARG A 32 5.35 4.39 8.31
C ARG A 32 6.64 4.30 9.12
N LEU A 33 7.61 5.18 8.84
CA LEU A 33 8.89 5.20 9.55
C LEU A 33 8.69 5.56 11.01
N GLY A 34 7.87 6.57 11.30
CA GLY A 34 7.54 6.98 12.67
C GLY A 34 6.89 5.84 13.46
N LEU A 35 5.86 5.20 12.91
CA LEU A 35 5.21 4.05 13.54
C LEU A 35 6.17 2.88 13.75
N GLY A 36 7.01 2.58 12.75
CA GLY A 36 8.02 1.53 12.86
C GLY A 36 9.07 1.79 13.94
N VAL A 37 9.58 3.02 14.03
CA VAL A 37 10.52 3.44 15.08
C VAL A 37 9.88 3.36 16.46
N VAL A 38 8.64 3.81 16.61
CA VAL A 38 7.91 3.70 17.89
C VAL A 38 7.84 2.24 18.34
N TRP A 39 7.47 1.33 17.45
CA TRP A 39 7.42 -0.10 17.77
C TRP A 39 8.79 -0.68 18.14
N LEU A 40 9.85 -0.33 17.42
CA LEU A 40 11.20 -0.78 17.74
C LEU A 40 11.68 -0.30 19.11
N VAL A 41 11.49 1.00 19.40
CA VAL A 41 11.87 1.59 20.68
C VAL A 41 11.03 0.98 21.81
N ALA A 42 9.72 0.84 21.59
CA ALA A 42 8.81 0.23 22.55
C ALA A 42 9.22 -1.20 22.90
N GLY A 43 9.50 -2.04 21.91
CA GLY A 43 9.91 -3.42 22.14
C GLY A 43 11.30 -3.54 22.77
N ALA A 44 12.25 -2.70 22.34
CA ALA A 44 13.59 -2.68 22.91
C ALA A 44 13.58 -2.32 24.41
N LEU A 45 12.77 -1.34 24.81
CA LEU A 45 12.61 -0.96 26.22
C LEU A 45 12.01 -2.09 27.05
N LYS A 46 11.07 -2.87 26.49
CA LYS A 46 10.41 -3.98 27.20
C LYS A 46 11.29 -5.23 27.32
N ILE A 47 12.18 -5.49 26.37
CA ILE A 47 13.15 -6.61 26.47
C ILE A 47 14.14 -6.40 27.63
N GLY A 48 14.43 -5.15 28.00
CA GLY A 48 15.36 -4.84 29.09
C GLY A 48 14.88 -5.25 30.49
N ASP A 49 13.57 -5.39 30.70
CA ASP A 49 12.97 -5.80 31.98
C ASP A 49 11.79 -6.77 31.75
N PRO A 50 12.08 -8.05 31.41
CA PRO A 50 11.05 -9.04 31.12
C PRO A 50 10.17 -9.35 32.35
N ASP A 51 10.75 -9.33 33.54
CA ASP A 51 10.00 -9.52 34.80
C ASP A 51 9.06 -8.34 35.06
N GLY A 52 9.47 -7.12 34.71
CA GLY A 52 8.61 -5.94 34.70
C GLY A 52 7.42 -6.11 33.79
N MET A 53 7.63 -6.64 32.58
CA MET A 53 6.54 -6.94 31.66
C MET A 53 5.53 -7.94 32.23
N VAL A 54 6.00 -9.00 32.90
CA VAL A 54 5.11 -9.96 33.59
C VAL A 54 4.30 -9.27 34.69
N ARG A 55 4.96 -8.46 35.54
CA ARG A 55 4.27 -7.68 36.60
C ARG A 55 3.21 -6.76 36.01
N THR A 56 3.52 -6.06 34.92
CA THR A 56 2.60 -5.14 34.23
C THR A 56 1.40 -5.86 33.65
N VAL A 57 1.62 -6.95 32.90
CA VAL A 57 0.52 -7.75 32.32
C VAL A 57 -0.36 -8.33 33.43
N ARG A 58 0.23 -8.82 34.53
CA ARG A 58 -0.51 -9.32 35.70
C ARG A 58 -1.33 -8.21 36.37
N ALA A 59 -0.77 -7.01 36.50
CA ALA A 59 -1.43 -5.87 37.13
C ALA A 59 -2.72 -5.45 36.41
N PHE A 60 -2.82 -5.68 35.09
CA PHE A 60 -4.07 -5.42 34.36
C PHE A 60 -5.24 -6.30 34.82
N ARG A 61 -4.99 -7.48 35.40
CA ARG A 61 -6.03 -8.42 35.87
C ARG A 61 -7.11 -8.72 34.80
N ILE A 62 -6.69 -8.80 33.52
CA ILE A 62 -7.58 -9.12 32.37
C ILE A 62 -7.39 -10.59 31.94
N LEU A 63 -6.18 -11.13 32.11
CA LEU A 63 -5.77 -12.43 31.60
C LEU A 63 -5.66 -13.45 32.74
N PRO A 64 -6.00 -14.74 32.52
CA PRO A 64 -5.71 -15.79 33.49
C PRO A 64 -4.20 -15.97 33.67
N GLU A 65 -3.79 -16.40 34.87
CA GLU A 65 -2.37 -16.49 35.27
C GLU A 65 -1.52 -17.29 34.28
N ALA A 66 -2.06 -18.39 33.74
CA ALA A 66 -1.37 -19.23 32.76
C ALA A 66 -0.99 -18.52 31.45
N LEU A 67 -1.65 -17.40 31.11
CA LEU A 67 -1.38 -16.63 29.89
C LEU A 67 -0.55 -15.37 30.14
N VAL A 68 -0.32 -14.98 31.40
CA VAL A 68 0.40 -13.74 31.74
C VAL A 68 1.82 -13.78 31.18
N GLU A 69 2.59 -14.82 31.50
CA GLU A 69 3.97 -14.97 31.05
C GLU A 69 4.08 -15.10 29.52
N PRO A 70 3.32 -15.98 28.83
CA PRO A 70 3.35 -16.06 27.38
C PRO A 70 3.10 -14.73 26.68
N VAL A 71 2.11 -13.96 27.14
CA VAL A 71 1.79 -12.66 26.54
C VAL A 71 2.86 -11.62 26.87
N ALA A 72 3.33 -11.57 28.12
CA ALA A 72 4.38 -10.64 28.54
C ALA A 72 5.67 -10.83 27.73
N TYR A 73 6.05 -12.08 27.45
CA TYR A 73 7.22 -12.36 26.63
C TYR A 73 6.97 -12.17 25.13
N ALA A 74 5.79 -12.53 24.61
CA ALA A 74 5.52 -12.44 23.17
C ALA A 74 5.43 -10.99 22.67
N VAL A 75 4.82 -10.11 23.46
CA VAL A 75 4.55 -8.71 23.07
C VAL A 75 5.81 -7.97 22.60
N PRO A 76 6.92 -7.91 23.35
CA PRO A 76 8.12 -7.21 22.92
C PRO A 76 8.71 -7.71 21.59
N PHE A 77 8.66 -9.03 21.34
CA PHE A 77 9.12 -9.58 20.06
C PHE A 77 8.20 -9.17 18.91
N VAL A 78 6.88 -9.20 19.12
CA VAL A 78 5.90 -8.77 18.12
C VAL A 78 6.11 -7.28 17.78
N GLU A 79 6.34 -6.44 18.79
CA GLU A 79 6.66 -5.02 18.58
C GLU A 79 7.91 -4.84 17.71
N ILE A 80 9.00 -5.54 18.02
CA ILE A 80 10.26 -5.41 17.27
C ILE A 80 10.10 -5.89 15.83
N VAL A 81 9.44 -7.04 15.62
CA VAL A 81 9.21 -7.59 14.28
C VAL A 81 8.34 -6.65 13.45
N LEU A 82 7.23 -6.15 14.00
CA LEU A 82 6.37 -5.19 13.32
C LEU A 82 7.13 -3.89 13.00
N GLY A 83 7.90 -3.39 13.96
CA GLY A 83 8.71 -2.19 13.79
C GLY A 83 9.74 -2.34 12.68
N ALA A 84 10.47 -3.45 12.66
CA ALA A 84 11.45 -3.76 11.62
C ALA A 84 10.80 -3.87 10.24
N LEU A 85 9.69 -4.60 10.12
CA LEU A 85 8.98 -4.76 8.84
C LEU A 85 8.44 -3.42 8.32
N LEU A 86 7.93 -2.54 9.18
CA LEU A 86 7.46 -1.21 8.80
C LEU A 86 8.62 -0.30 8.35
N VAL A 87 9.76 -0.34 9.05
CA VAL A 87 10.95 0.44 8.67
C VAL A 87 11.47 -0.01 7.31
N LEU A 88 11.64 -1.33 7.13
CA LEU A 88 12.05 -1.93 5.87
C LEU A 88 11.00 -1.74 4.76
N GLY A 89 9.74 -1.55 5.12
CA GLY A 89 8.67 -1.36 4.16
C GLY A 89 8.16 -2.65 3.51
N LEU A 90 8.21 -3.76 4.25
CA LEU A 90 7.66 -5.05 3.83
C LEU A 90 6.25 -5.23 4.38
N ALA A 91 5.35 -5.76 3.56
CA ALA A 91 3.95 -6.05 3.89
C ALA A 91 3.28 -4.89 4.65
N VAL A 92 3.50 -3.65 4.19
CA VAL A 92 3.19 -2.42 4.97
C VAL A 92 1.74 -2.38 5.42
N ARG A 93 0.83 -2.81 4.54
CA ARG A 93 -0.61 -2.85 4.83
C ARG A 93 -0.95 -3.85 5.92
N VAL A 94 -0.33 -5.03 5.91
CA VAL A 94 -0.52 -6.06 6.95
C VAL A 94 0.07 -5.58 8.27
N CYS A 95 1.30 -5.05 8.26
CA CYS A 95 1.94 -4.54 9.46
C CYS A 95 1.18 -3.36 10.08
N ALA A 96 0.62 -2.47 9.25
CA ALA A 96 -0.26 -1.39 9.71
C ALA A 96 -1.56 -1.94 10.32
N LEU A 97 -2.22 -2.91 9.66
CA LEU A 97 -3.41 -3.56 10.23
C LEU A 97 -3.12 -4.17 11.60
N LEU A 98 -2.05 -4.96 11.71
CA LEU A 98 -1.63 -5.57 12.98
C LEU A 98 -1.30 -4.49 14.02
N SER A 99 -0.60 -3.42 13.64
CA SER A 99 -0.32 -2.29 14.52
C SER A 99 -1.59 -1.63 15.05
N ALA A 100 -2.60 -1.45 14.18
CA ALA A 100 -3.88 -0.85 14.57
C ALA A 100 -4.62 -1.74 15.57
N LEU A 101 -4.65 -3.06 15.35
CA LEU A 101 -5.26 -4.01 16.28
C LEU A 101 -4.54 -4.01 17.64
N MET A 102 -3.21 -3.98 17.63
CA MET A 102 -2.42 -3.96 18.86
C MET A 102 -2.61 -2.66 19.64
N LEU A 103 -2.60 -1.51 18.97
CA LEU A 103 -2.88 -0.21 19.58
C LEU A 103 -4.30 -0.14 20.15
N ALA A 104 -5.29 -0.68 19.45
CA ALA A 104 -6.65 -0.78 19.96
C ALA A 104 -6.72 -1.65 21.23
N ALA A 105 -5.99 -2.76 21.27
CA ALA A 105 -5.89 -3.61 22.46
C ALA A 105 -5.23 -2.88 23.64
N TYR A 106 -4.15 -2.11 23.41
CA TYR A 106 -3.53 -1.30 24.45
C TYR A 106 -4.44 -0.21 24.98
N ILE A 107 -5.10 0.54 24.08
CA ILE A 107 -6.07 1.56 24.46
C ILE A 107 -7.18 0.95 25.33
N ALA A 108 -7.72 -0.21 24.91
CA ALA A 108 -8.75 -0.91 25.67
C ALA A 108 -8.25 -1.38 27.04
N ALA A 109 -7.02 -1.90 27.13
CA ALA A 109 -6.42 -2.32 28.39
C ALA A 109 -6.21 -1.13 29.35
N ILE A 110 -5.64 -0.02 28.87
CA ILE A 110 -5.41 1.21 29.64
C ILE A 110 -6.74 1.81 30.10
N ALA A 111 -7.70 1.94 29.18
CA ALA A 111 -9.04 2.45 29.50
C ALA A 111 -9.76 1.57 30.53
N SER A 112 -9.63 0.24 30.42
CA SER A 112 -10.16 -0.71 31.40
C SER A 112 -9.50 -0.57 32.77
N ALA A 113 -8.18 -0.39 32.83
CA ALA A 113 -7.46 -0.16 34.08
C ALA A 113 -7.90 1.15 34.74
N ALA A 114 -8.01 2.23 33.96
CA ALA A 114 -8.49 3.53 34.43
C ALA A 114 -9.94 3.45 34.95
N ALA A 115 -10.83 2.78 34.23
CA ALA A 115 -12.23 2.60 34.65
C ALA A 115 -12.38 1.79 35.95
N ARG A 116 -11.46 0.87 36.22
CA ARG A 116 -11.41 0.06 37.45
C ARG A 116 -10.64 0.73 38.60
N GLY A 117 -10.10 1.94 38.37
CA GLY A 117 -9.29 2.65 39.37
C GLY A 117 -7.96 1.99 39.69
N LEU A 118 -7.45 1.12 38.81
CA LEU A 118 -6.12 0.54 38.96
C LEU A 118 -5.09 1.65 38.75
N ARG A 119 -3.97 1.61 39.49
CA ARG A 119 -2.86 2.56 39.37
C ARG A 119 -1.64 1.83 38.85
N ILE A 120 -1.46 1.85 37.54
CA ILE A 120 -0.47 1.09 36.81
C ILE A 120 0.29 2.06 35.90
N GLU A 121 1.61 1.98 35.91
CA GLU A 121 2.43 2.63 34.90
C GLU A 121 2.37 1.71 33.68
N CYS A 122 1.71 2.14 32.61
CA CYS A 122 1.61 1.33 31.41
C CYS A 122 1.65 2.22 30.18
N GLY A 123 2.47 1.82 29.21
CA GLY A 123 2.69 2.61 28.01
C GLY A 123 3.66 1.93 27.05
N CYS A 124 3.70 2.40 25.80
CA CYS A 124 4.66 1.90 24.81
C CYS A 124 6.11 2.02 25.30
N PHE A 125 6.43 3.03 26.13
CA PHE A 125 7.78 3.38 26.57
C PHE A 125 8.13 3.03 28.03
N SER A 126 7.29 2.23 28.71
CA SER A 126 7.54 1.82 30.10
C SER A 126 7.47 0.30 30.22
N SER A 127 8.37 -0.30 31.02
CA SER A 127 8.23 -1.70 31.45
C SER A 127 7.09 -1.88 32.45
N GLY A 128 6.62 -0.77 33.03
CA GLY A 128 5.41 -0.65 33.81
C GLY A 128 5.47 -1.23 35.22
N GLY A 129 4.30 -1.27 35.87
CA GLY A 129 4.11 -1.86 37.20
C GLY A 129 3.02 -1.17 38.01
N GLU A 130 2.65 -1.72 39.16
CA GLU A 130 1.76 -1.02 40.09
C GLU A 130 2.48 0.21 40.68
N LEU A 131 1.81 1.36 40.63
CA LEU A 131 2.30 2.62 41.19
C LEU A 131 1.94 2.72 42.67
N ALA A 132 2.79 3.41 43.43
CA ALA A 132 2.47 3.82 44.79
C ALA A 132 1.23 4.74 44.84
N ALA A 133 0.56 4.82 45.99
CA ALA A 133 -0.69 5.55 46.19
C ALA A 133 -0.59 7.07 46.00
N ASP A 134 0.60 7.62 45.89
CA ASP A 134 0.90 9.05 45.71
C ASP A 134 1.53 9.36 44.34
N ALA A 135 1.93 8.34 43.57
CA ALA A 135 2.60 8.55 42.29
C ALA A 135 1.62 8.93 41.16
N PRO A 136 1.93 9.94 40.33
CA PRO A 136 1.02 10.41 39.29
C PRO A 136 0.77 9.35 38.22
N THR A 137 -0.48 9.19 37.78
CA THR A 137 -0.84 8.30 36.67
C THR A 137 -0.86 9.07 35.35
N HIS A 138 -0.19 8.53 34.32
CA HIS A 138 -0.07 9.18 33.01
C HIS A 138 -1.10 8.70 31.95
N TYR A 139 -2.24 8.14 32.36
CA TYR A 139 -3.21 7.52 31.44
C TYR A 139 -3.68 8.41 30.30
N THR A 140 -3.91 9.70 30.55
CA THR A 140 -4.39 10.61 29.51
C THR A 140 -3.37 10.80 28.39
N SER A 141 -2.08 10.98 28.72
CA SER A 141 -1.04 11.12 27.70
C SER A 141 -0.82 9.82 26.92
N GLU A 142 -0.91 8.69 27.59
CA GLU A 142 -0.79 7.36 26.98
C GLU A 142 -1.94 7.10 25.99
N LEU A 143 -3.19 7.34 26.40
CA LEU A 143 -4.37 7.19 25.55
C LEU A 143 -4.35 8.15 24.34
N VAL A 144 -3.93 9.40 24.54
CA VAL A 144 -3.82 10.37 23.43
C VAL A 144 -2.77 9.91 22.44
N ARG A 145 -1.58 9.53 22.90
CA ARG A 145 -0.51 9.03 22.03
C ARG A 145 -0.97 7.80 21.24
N ASP A 146 -1.52 6.80 21.93
CA ASP A 146 -1.91 5.55 21.28
C ASP A 146 -3.07 5.77 20.30
N SER A 147 -3.99 6.70 20.60
CA SER A 147 -5.06 7.11 19.67
C SER A 147 -4.51 7.79 18.42
N LEU A 148 -3.50 8.66 18.55
CA LEU A 148 -2.85 9.28 17.40
C LEU A 148 -2.12 8.26 16.52
N LEU A 149 -1.41 7.31 17.15
CA LEU A 149 -0.75 6.21 16.45
C LEU A 149 -1.77 5.29 15.76
N LEU A 150 -2.93 5.05 16.40
CA LEU A 150 -4.00 4.24 15.83
C LEU A 150 -4.58 4.90 14.57
N VAL A 151 -4.82 6.21 14.62
CA VAL A 151 -5.26 6.98 13.45
C VAL A 151 -4.20 6.93 12.35
N ALA A 152 -2.93 7.17 12.67
CA ALA A 152 -1.82 7.08 11.72
C ALA A 152 -1.75 5.70 11.04
N SER A 153 -1.91 4.63 11.84
CA SER A 153 -1.95 3.27 11.34
C SER A 153 -3.14 3.01 10.42
N GLY A 154 -4.35 3.47 10.80
CA GLY A 154 -5.54 3.39 9.94
C GLY A 154 -5.39 4.12 8.61
N LEU A 155 -4.73 5.29 8.61
CA LEU A 155 -4.38 6.01 7.39
C LEU A 155 -3.43 5.21 6.50
N LEU A 156 -2.41 4.57 7.07
CA LEU A 156 -1.49 3.70 6.34
C LEU A 156 -2.17 2.47 5.73
N VAL A 157 -3.14 1.87 6.43
CA VAL A 157 -3.94 0.74 5.92
C VAL A 157 -4.72 1.15 4.67
N ARG A 158 -5.30 2.36 4.69
CA ARG A 158 -6.16 2.85 3.61
C ARG A 158 -5.34 3.44 2.45
N TRP A 159 -4.15 3.99 2.73
CA TRP A 159 -3.28 4.71 1.79
C TRP A 159 -1.82 4.24 1.94
N PRO A 160 -1.48 2.99 1.57
CA PRO A 160 -0.13 2.42 1.76
C PRO A 160 0.92 2.97 0.76
N ALA A 161 0.77 4.20 0.27
CA ALA A 161 1.55 4.76 -0.83
C ALA A 161 2.95 5.21 -0.41
N GLY A 162 3.81 4.36 0.14
CA GLY A 162 5.21 4.70 0.45
C GLY A 162 6.11 4.69 -0.79
N PHE A 163 7.16 5.53 -0.82
CA PHE A 163 8.22 5.48 -1.86
C PHE A 163 9.22 4.33 -1.64
N LEU A 164 9.30 3.80 -0.42
CA LEU A 164 10.24 2.75 0.02
C LEU A 164 9.55 1.42 0.37
N ALA A 165 8.39 1.11 -0.23
CA ALA A 165 7.77 -0.19 -0.02
C ALA A 165 8.53 -1.22 -0.88
N LEU A 166 9.38 -2.03 -0.25
CA LEU A 166 10.05 -3.19 -0.87
C LEU A 166 9.02 -4.16 -1.46
N ASP A 167 7.76 -4.10 -1.02
CA ASP A 167 6.62 -4.75 -1.68
C ASP A 167 6.60 -4.48 -3.20
N ARG A 168 6.95 -3.27 -3.66
CA ARG A 168 7.00 -2.97 -5.11
C ARG A 168 8.15 -3.63 -5.86
N LEU A 169 9.20 -4.05 -5.16
CA LEU A 169 10.34 -4.77 -5.77
C LEU A 169 10.04 -6.28 -5.85
N LEU A 170 9.30 -6.81 -4.88
CA LEU A 170 8.84 -8.21 -4.85
C LEU A 170 7.62 -8.45 -5.75
N ASP A 171 6.75 -7.46 -5.91
CA ASP A 171 5.73 -7.39 -6.97
C ASP A 171 6.43 -7.13 -8.32
N GLY A 172 7.21 -8.09 -8.80
CA GLY A 172 7.84 -8.04 -10.12
C GLY A 172 6.80 -7.69 -11.21
N PRO A 173 7.21 -7.06 -12.33
CA PRO A 173 6.29 -6.62 -13.37
C PRO A 173 5.36 -7.77 -13.76
N SER A 174 4.08 -7.67 -13.40
CA SER A 174 3.09 -8.70 -13.70
C SER A 174 3.07 -8.97 -15.20
N PRO A 175 3.41 -10.17 -15.69
CA PRO A 175 3.34 -10.48 -17.11
C PRO A 175 1.88 -10.80 -17.46
N SER A 176 1.01 -9.80 -17.58
CA SER A 176 -0.32 -9.98 -18.21
C SER A 176 -1.15 -8.69 -18.28
N ARG A 177 -0.75 -7.79 -19.18
CA ARG A 177 -1.72 -7.09 -20.03
C ARG A 177 -1.17 -6.91 -21.45
N ARG A 178 -0.52 -7.96 -21.97
CA ARG A 178 -0.60 -8.19 -23.41
C ARG A 178 -2.07 -8.55 -23.61
N ARG A 179 -2.84 -7.58 -24.10
CA ARG A 179 -4.23 -7.73 -24.52
C ARG A 179 -4.27 -9.00 -25.38
N ALA A 180 -4.74 -10.10 -24.81
CA ALA A 180 -5.23 -11.21 -25.61
C ALA A 180 -6.43 -10.60 -26.35
N ARG A 181 -6.17 -10.12 -27.56
CA ARG A 181 -7.21 -9.89 -28.54
C ARG A 181 -7.73 -11.28 -28.84
N ALA A 182 -8.82 -11.67 -28.18
CA ALA A 182 -9.60 -12.80 -28.63
C ALA A 182 -9.98 -12.53 -30.09
N PRO A 183 -9.68 -13.43 -31.05
CA PRO A 183 -10.21 -13.32 -32.40
C PRO A 183 -11.61 -13.94 -32.41
N GLU A 184 -12.55 -13.27 -31.77
CA GLU A 184 -13.98 -13.59 -31.83
C GLU A 184 -14.74 -12.29 -32.02
N ASP A 185 -14.62 -11.76 -33.23
CA ASP A 185 -15.53 -10.78 -33.83
C ASP A 185 -15.55 -11.13 -35.33
N TRP A 186 -16.40 -12.09 -35.69
CA TRP A 186 -16.58 -12.59 -37.06
C TRP A 186 -17.94 -12.17 -37.64
N ASP A 187 -18.61 -11.17 -37.06
CA ASP A 187 -19.97 -10.80 -37.48
C ASP A 187 -20.04 -9.73 -38.59
N ASP A 188 -18.91 -9.25 -39.13
CA ASP A 188 -18.90 -8.25 -40.23
C ASP A 188 -18.22 -8.77 -41.51
N ALA A 189 -18.30 -10.07 -41.79
CA ALA A 189 -17.85 -10.66 -43.06
C ALA A 189 -19.04 -10.91 -44.02
N ASP A 190 -19.93 -9.94 -44.18
CA ASP A 190 -20.78 -9.85 -45.36
C ASP A 190 -20.02 -9.11 -46.47
N GLY A 191 -19.55 -9.90 -47.44
CA GLY A 191 -18.73 -9.42 -48.54
C GLY A 191 -19.46 -8.36 -49.39
N ASN A 192 -18.74 -7.29 -49.69
CA ASN A 192 -19.05 -6.44 -50.84
C ASN A 192 -18.65 -7.21 -52.11
N TRP A 193 -19.56 -8.02 -52.63
CA TRP A 193 -19.46 -8.62 -53.95
C TRP A 193 -20.06 -7.66 -54.97
N ASP A 194 -19.22 -7.07 -55.82
CA ASP A 194 -19.66 -6.39 -57.03
C ASP A 194 -19.83 -7.44 -58.15
N GLU A 195 -21.07 -7.72 -58.54
CA GLU A 195 -21.43 -8.76 -59.53
C GLU A 195 -21.06 -8.41 -60.99
N ALA A 196 -20.23 -7.38 -61.21
CA ALA A 196 -19.97 -6.83 -62.54
C ALA A 196 -18.68 -7.30 -63.23
N ASP A 197 -17.64 -7.73 -62.50
CA ASP A 197 -16.33 -8.01 -63.10
C ASP A 197 -15.56 -9.22 -62.53
N GLY A 198 -16.02 -9.83 -61.44
CA GLY A 198 -15.52 -11.14 -61.00
C GLY A 198 -14.02 -11.19 -60.71
N ASN A 199 -13.44 -10.11 -60.18
CA ASN A 199 -12.04 -10.08 -59.73
C ASN A 199 -11.93 -9.62 -58.26
N TRP A 200 -10.95 -10.19 -57.54
CA TRP A 200 -10.58 -9.75 -56.19
C TRP A 200 -9.60 -8.58 -56.30
N ASP A 201 -9.91 -7.45 -55.66
CA ASP A 201 -9.01 -6.30 -55.57
C ASP A 201 -8.20 -6.40 -54.26
N ASP A 202 -6.99 -6.94 -54.34
CA ASP A 202 -6.10 -7.21 -53.19
C ASP A 202 -5.33 -5.96 -52.70
N THR A 203 -6.04 -4.87 -52.39
CA THR A 203 -5.40 -3.71 -51.78
C THR A 203 -5.31 -3.87 -50.26
N TYR A 204 -4.36 -4.69 -49.80
CA TYR A 204 -3.97 -4.75 -48.38
C TYR A 204 -2.94 -3.65 -48.08
N ASP A 205 -3.26 -2.77 -47.14
CA ASP A 205 -2.43 -1.64 -46.70
C ASP A 205 -1.19 -2.14 -45.91
N ASP A 206 -0.03 -2.21 -46.57
CA ASP A 206 1.24 -2.69 -46.02
C ASP A 206 2.05 -1.62 -45.25
N THR A 207 1.42 -0.80 -44.41
CA THR A 207 2.13 0.27 -43.68
C THR A 207 2.62 -0.10 -42.26
N PHE A 208 2.92 -1.37 -41.97
CA PHE A 208 3.38 -1.80 -40.63
C PHE A 208 4.80 -2.41 -40.54
N VAL A 209 5.60 -2.42 -41.61
CA VAL A 209 6.99 -2.93 -41.54
C VAL A 209 7.95 -1.96 -42.23
N ASP A 210 8.33 -0.85 -41.58
CA ASP A 210 9.62 -0.18 -41.89
C ASP A 210 9.99 1.01 -40.97
N ALA A 211 10.01 0.80 -39.64
CA ALA A 211 10.48 1.83 -38.69
C ALA A 211 11.82 1.52 -38.00
N ASP A 212 12.57 0.48 -38.41
CA ASP A 212 13.80 0.07 -37.70
C ASP A 212 15.06 -0.07 -38.57
N ARG A 213 15.25 0.77 -39.58
CA ARG A 213 16.54 0.87 -40.28
C ARG A 213 16.75 2.23 -40.97
N ARG A 214 17.10 3.26 -40.22
CA ARG A 214 17.75 4.48 -40.77
C ARG A 214 18.86 4.99 -39.87
N THR A 215 20.03 4.33 -39.94
CA THR A 215 21.33 4.92 -39.63
C THR A 215 22.27 4.69 -40.82
N GLY A 216 22.57 5.76 -41.55
CA GLY A 216 23.81 5.90 -42.31
C GLY A 216 23.76 5.60 -43.82
N PRO A 217 24.71 6.16 -44.60
CA PRO A 217 24.38 6.93 -45.81
C PRO A 217 25.03 6.34 -47.08
N ALA A 218 24.47 6.68 -48.24
CA ALA A 218 25.22 7.23 -49.38
C ALA A 218 24.36 7.24 -50.66
N SER A 219 24.28 8.43 -51.22
CA SER A 219 23.76 8.81 -52.52
C SER A 219 24.54 8.24 -53.71
N GLY A 220 23.80 7.83 -54.76
CA GLY A 220 24.23 7.86 -56.17
C GLY A 220 23.79 6.64 -57.01
N PRO A 221 23.68 6.72 -58.35
CA PRO A 221 23.23 7.82 -59.21
C PRO A 221 21.99 7.45 -60.08
N ARG A 222 21.32 8.49 -60.60
CA ARG A 222 20.21 8.42 -61.58
C ARG A 222 20.61 7.71 -62.88
N ARG A 223 19.70 6.89 -63.43
CA ARG A 223 19.55 6.67 -64.87
C ARG A 223 18.08 6.90 -65.24
N GLY A 224 17.85 7.92 -66.06
CA GLY A 224 16.57 8.16 -66.72
C GLY A 224 16.47 7.26 -67.93
N ASP A 225 15.38 6.52 -68.01
CA ASP A 225 14.96 5.77 -69.19
C ASP A 225 14.06 6.67 -70.03
N GLY A 226 14.37 6.72 -71.32
CA GLY A 226 13.66 7.50 -72.31
C GLY A 226 12.40 6.77 -72.78
N ARG A 227 11.35 7.52 -73.08
CA ARG A 227 10.24 7.06 -73.90
C ARG A 227 9.96 8.11 -74.96
N ASP A 228 10.49 7.83 -76.15
CA ASP A 228 9.90 8.23 -77.41
C ASP A 228 8.82 7.17 -77.72
N GLU A 229 7.58 7.63 -77.96
CA GLU A 229 6.59 7.17 -78.96
C GLU A 229 5.22 7.81 -78.68
#